data_AF-A0A8J8BJ01-F1
#
_entry.id   AF-A0A8J8BJ01-F1
#
_cell.length_a   1.000
_cell.length_b   1.000
_cell.length_c   1.000
_cell.angle_alpha   90.00
_cell.angle_beta   90.00
_cell.angle_gamma   90.00
#
_symmetry.space_group_name_H-M   'P 1'
#
loop_
_entity.id
_entity.type
_entity.pdbx_description
1 polymer ?
#
loop_
_entity_poly.entity_id
_entity_poly.type
_entity_poly.pdbx_seq_one_letter_code
_entity_poly.pdbx_strand_id
1 'polypeptide(L)' 'GLFFGGGMRQLTIQATGVLAAFAFVFTAAFILFKVIDAVVGLRVSEHEEVIGLDIGEHGMVAYPDFEVPS' A
#
# COMPACT_ATOMS: atom_id res chain seq x y z
N GLY A 1 6.53 -3.18 30.61
CA GLY A 1 5.31 -3.32 29.78
C GLY A 1 4.10 -3.50 30.68
N LEU A 2 2.87 -3.34 30.19
CA LEU A 2 1.64 -3.34 31.01
C LEU A 2 1.59 -4.49 32.04
N PHE A 3 1.89 -5.73 31.62
CA PHE A 3 1.86 -6.93 32.46
C PHE A 3 3.14 -7.19 33.28
N PHE A 4 4.19 -6.41 33.06
CA PHE A 4 5.51 -6.59 33.69
C PHE A 4 5.91 -5.34 34.49
N GLY A 5 4.97 -4.79 35.27
CA GLY A 5 5.22 -3.66 36.17
C GLY A 5 5.27 -2.27 35.52
N GLY A 6 4.98 -2.16 34.21
CA GLY A 6 4.99 -0.88 33.49
C GLY A 6 3.76 0.02 33.74
N GLY A 7 2.65 -0.57 34.18
CA GLY A 7 1.40 0.12 34.49
C GLY A 7 0.71 0.81 33.31
N MET A 8 -0.43 1.44 33.58
CA MET A 8 -1.24 2.14 32.58
C MET A 8 -0.54 3.35 31.95
N ARG A 9 0.33 4.03 32.71
CA ARG A 9 1.10 5.17 32.20
C ARG A 9 2.04 4.79 31.06
N GLN A 10 2.70 3.62 31.12
CA GLN A 10 3.55 3.18 30.01
C GLN A 10 2.71 2.84 28.78
N LEU A 11 1.52 2.25 28.95
CA LEU A 11 0.62 1.93 27.84
C LEU A 11 0.16 3.18 27.09
N THR A 12 -0.24 4.25 27.80
CA THR A 12 -0.71 5.48 27.16
C THR A 12 0.38 6.19 26.37
N ILE A 13 1.62 6.19 26.85
CA ILE A 13 2.77 6.74 26.13
C ILE A 13 2.99 5.98 24.81
N GLN A 14 2.99 4.64 24.85
CA GLN A 14 3.18 3.82 23.66
C GLN A 14 2.03 3.98 22.66
N ALA A 15 0.78 3.98 23.15
CA ALA A 15 -0.40 4.21 22.30
C ALA A 15 -0.33 5.56 21.59
N THR A 16 0.10 6.62 22.29
CA THR A 16 0.30 7.95 21.69
C THR A 16 1.36 7.91 20.59
N GLY A 17 2.48 7.20 20.81
CA GLY A 17 3.51 7.02 19.80
C GLY A 17 3.00 6.32 18.54
N VAL A 18 2.25 5.23 18.70
CA VAL A 18 1.64 4.51 17.56
C VAL A 18 0.66 5.40 16.81
N LEU A 19 -0.21 6.11 17.52
CA LEU A 19 -1.19 7.01 16.89
C LEU A 19 -0.52 8.18 16.17
N ALA A 20 0.54 8.75 16.73
CA ALA A 20 1.30 9.83 16.10
C ALA A 20 1.99 9.34 14.81
N ALA A 21 2.65 8.18 14.86
CA ALA A 21 3.28 7.58 13.69
C ALA A 21 2.24 7.23 12.61
N PHE A 22 1.13 6.60 13.00
CA PHE A 22 0.04 6.28 12.08
C PHE A 22 -0.55 7.54 11.43
N ALA A 23 -0.89 8.55 12.23
CA ALA A 23 -1.48 9.78 11.71
C ALA A 23 -0.53 10.46 10.72
N PHE A 24 0.76 10.57 11.05
CA PHE A 24 1.74 11.16 10.15
C PHE A 24 1.87 10.37 8.85
N VAL A 25 2.16 9.06 8.94
CA VAL A 25 2.42 8.23 7.76
C VAL A 25 1.18 8.11 6.89
N PHE A 26 0.01 7.87 7.48
CA PHE A 26 -1.23 7.76 6.73
C PHE A 26 -1.56 9.07 6.02
N THR A 27 -1.52 10.20 6.71
CA THR A 27 -1.82 11.50 6.09
C THR A 27 -0.81 11.86 5.01
N ALA A 28 0.49 11.68 5.26
CA ALA A 28 1.54 11.99 4.29
C ALA A 28 1.43 11.10 3.04
N ALA A 29 1.28 9.78 3.23
CA ALA A 29 1.12 8.84 2.12
C ALA A 29 -0.17 9.09 1.34
N PHE A 30 -1.29 9.35 2.03
CA PHE A 30 -2.57 9.65 1.40
C PHE A 30 -2.47 10.91 0.52
N ILE A 31 -1.87 11.99 1.03
CA ILE A 31 -1.67 13.22 0.25
C ILE A 31 -0.76 12.94 -0.95
N LEU A 32 0.38 12.28 -0.73
CA LEU A 32 1.34 11.97 -1.79
C LEU A 32 0.70 11.16 -2.92
N PHE A 33 0.07 10.03 -2.60
CA PHE A 33 -0.56 9.17 -3.59
C PHE A 33 -1.73 9.86 -4.29
N LYS A 34 -2.51 10.67 -3.58
CA LYS A 34 -3.60 11.43 -4.18
C LYS A 34 -3.11 12.52 -5.14
N VAL A 35 -1.98 13.16 -4.84
CA VAL A 35 -1.34 14.11 -5.76
C VAL A 35 -0.79 13.39 -6.99
N ILE A 36 -0.12 12.24 -6.83
CA ILE A 36 0.36 11.44 -7.96
C ILE A 36 -0.81 11.04 -8.86
N ASP A 37 -1.87 10.51 -8.27
CA ASP A 37 -3.08 10.09 -8.99
C ASP A 37 -3.71 11.25 -9.77
N ALA A 38 -3.76 12.45 -9.20
CA ALA A 38 -4.32 13.62 -9.86
C ALA A 38 -3.44 14.19 -11.00
N VAL A 39 -2.12 13.98 -10.97
CA VAL A 39 -1.19 14.60 -11.93
C VAL A 39 -0.83 13.64 -13.07
N VAL A 40 -0.57 12.37 -12.78
CA VAL A 40 -0.12 11.38 -13.77
C VAL A 40 -1.02 10.14 -13.84
N GLY A 41 -1.89 9.93 -12.86
CA GLY A 41 -2.63 8.67 -12.68
C GLY A 41 -1.79 7.64 -11.94
N LEU A 42 -2.34 7.06 -10.86
CA LEU A 42 -1.61 6.09 -10.04
C LEU A 42 -1.94 4.63 -10.41
N ARG A 43 -3.12 4.39 -10.99
CA ARG A 43 -3.63 3.04 -11.32
C ARG A 43 -3.99 2.96 -12.80
N VAL A 44 -3.70 1.82 -13.41
CA VAL A 44 -4.11 1.51 -14.79
C VAL A 44 -5.62 1.34 -14.90
N SER A 45 -6.14 1.27 -16.12
CA SER A 45 -7.57 1.00 -16.34
C SER A 45 -7.98 -0.36 -15.78
N GLU A 46 -9.26 -0.54 -15.39
CA GLU A 46 -9.77 -1.83 -14.90
C GLU A 46 -9.52 -2.97 -15.91
N HIS A 47 -9.64 -2.67 -17.21
CA HIS A 47 -9.39 -3.64 -18.26
C HIS A 47 -7.93 -4.11 -18.29
N GLU A 48 -6.97 -3.19 -18.21
CA GLU A 48 -5.53 -3.51 -18.14
C GLU A 48 -5.18 -4.21 -16.82
N GLU A 49 -5.83 -3.83 -15.71
CA GLU A 49 -5.63 -4.50 -14.42
C GLU A 49 -6.05 -5.97 -14.46
N VAL A 50 -7.15 -6.29 -15.15
CA VAL A 50 -7.64 -7.67 -15.31
C VAL A 50 -6.76 -8.51 -16.23
N ILE A 51 -6.24 -7.90 -17.30
CA ILE A 51 -5.35 -8.58 -18.26
C ILE A 51 -3.95 -8.80 -17.69
N GLY A 52 -3.53 -7.95 -16.75
CA GLY A 52 -2.20 -7.93 -16.20
C GLY A 52 -1.30 -6.91 -16.90
N LEU A 53 -0.37 -6.35 -16.12
CA LEU A 53 0.52 -5.27 -16.54
C LEU A 53 1.64 -5.74 -17.46
N ASP A 54 1.89 -7.04 -17.56
CA ASP A 54 2.99 -7.58 -18.37
C ASP A 54 2.78 -7.25 -19.86
N ILE A 55 1.55 -7.40 -20.35
CA ILE A 55 1.22 -7.12 -21.76
C ILE A 55 1.17 -5.60 -22.01
N GLY A 56 0.53 -4.85 -21.12
CA GLY A 56 0.30 -3.41 -21.28
C GLY A 56 1.54 -2.54 -21.07
N GLU A 57 2.34 -2.82 -20.03
CA GLU A 57 3.50 -2.00 -19.64
C GLU A 57 4.83 -2.59 -20.13
N HIS A 58 4.94 -3.92 -20.19
CA HIS A 58 6.21 -4.61 -20.47
C HIS A 58 6.23 -5.30 -21.85
N GLY A 59 5.10 -5.35 -22.56
CA GLY A 59 4.99 -5.95 -23.89
C GLY A 59 5.31 -7.45 -23.93
N MET A 60 5.16 -8.15 -22.81
CA MET A 60 5.57 -9.55 -22.65
C MET A 60 4.56 -10.33 -21.83
N VAL A 61 4.67 -11.67 -21.86
CA VAL A 61 3.93 -12.57 -20.98
C VAL A 61 4.96 -13.18 -20.04
N ALA A 62 4.81 -12.98 -18.72
CA ALA A 62 5.79 -13.51 -17.76
C ALA A 62 5.82 -15.04 -17.73
N TYR A 63 4.66 -15.68 -17.97
CA TYR A 63 4.48 -17.14 -17.85
C TYR A 63 3.69 -17.72 -19.03
N PRO A 64 4.28 -17.79 -20.24
CA PRO A 64 3.57 -18.25 -21.43
C PRO A 64 3.00 -19.66 -21.26
N ASP A 65 3.70 -20.55 -20.55
CA ASP A 65 3.30 -21.96 -20.38
C ASP A 65 2.04 -22.18 -19.53
N PHE A 66 1.59 -21.17 -18.78
CA PHE A 66 0.42 -21.27 -17.89
C PHE A 66 -0.84 -20.61 -18.46
N GLU A 67 -0.70 -19.78 -19.49
CA GLU A 67 -1.80 -18.99 -20.07
C GLU A 67 -2.31 -19.54 -21.41
N VAL A 68 -1.53 -20.37 -22.12
CA VAL A 68 -2.02 -21.04 -23.34
C VAL A 68 -2.66 -22.39 -22.96
N PRO A 69 -3.97 -22.60 -23.17
CA PRO A 69 -4.49 -23.96 -23.23
C PRO A 69 -3.83 -24.64 -24.43
N SER A 70 -3.17 -25.77 -24.19
CA SER A 70 -2.64 -26.66 -25.24
C SER A 70 -3.72 -27.07 -26.24
#